data_AF-A0A2B3U5V1-F1
#
_entry.id   AF-A0A2B3U5V1-F1
#
_cell.length_a   1.000
_cell.length_b   1.000
_cell.length_c   1.000
_cell.angle_alpha   90.00
_cell.angle_beta   90.00
_cell.angle_gamma   90.00
#
_symmetry.space_group_name_H-M   'P 1'
#
loop_
_entity.id
_entity.type
_entity.pdbx_description
1 polymer ?
#
loop_
_entity_poly.entity_id
_entity_poly.type
_entity_poly.pdbx_seq_one_letter_code
_entity_poly.pdbx_strand_id
1 'polypeptide(L)'
;MDFERIPILLKRYDFKSKMNICQHYSKDIMAIDGLVKSKELINKVLPWELETFALFSIITFKEYSERKFEDQKERKKFIEIINTIKDYIPPRLEDSKNSNKFLEYFLIVTGLNQFHIQENVGYKLYRYSYIFNFENPSINMKQQFYEKFGCSYDEFKKLGFIIQCLFTKDLNKLLVPSIYDYVFKKYNHVIKHLLIEREDYISLQEKVTKDITQYIYGFKYFYQFPFISYRQEIFLPLPHLIMQSVTSSLLFRLTEGNNALRQLFGKEVLESYILHICGLSQDFDEIIGEYPYKYKRNKKRTLDIMIRKANQCLMLDSKSMSPRVSLRDLDELDVEHTINRMVESVVQVYQHITERFQNEYYPFSVSNEFSKENIFGAVILFEDSYIRRELIMNRVAEKLEIDSEGEDYKYLCSNVKLISLYELETMIFQKENVFQLLENNSCSEEKWFDFTFIDYSKTENAGVIEEISRTSASMREVLVDFAEGLVEEGLITK
;
A
#
# COMPACT_ATOMS: atom_id res chain seq x y z
N MET A 1 18.88 -24.17 -11.36
CA MET A 1 19.09 -24.54 -9.94
C MET A 1 17.71 -24.63 -9.32
N ASP A 2 17.47 -25.55 -8.38
CA ASP A 2 16.15 -25.68 -7.76
C ASP A 2 15.97 -24.61 -6.67
N PHE A 3 14.75 -24.07 -6.55
CA PHE A 3 14.41 -23.01 -5.62
C PHE A 3 14.70 -23.40 -4.16
N GLU A 4 14.38 -24.64 -3.80
CA GLU A 4 14.60 -25.22 -2.46
C GLU A 4 16.08 -25.39 -2.12
N ARG A 5 16.98 -25.33 -3.11
CA ARG A 5 18.42 -25.41 -2.90
C ARG A 5 19.08 -24.07 -2.60
N ILE A 6 18.35 -22.96 -2.78
CA ILE A 6 18.87 -21.61 -2.51
C ILE A 6 19.42 -21.48 -1.08
N PRO A 7 18.70 -21.86 0.00
CA PRO A 7 19.22 -21.76 1.36
C PRO A 7 20.52 -22.55 1.57
N ILE A 8 20.63 -23.73 0.97
CA ILE A 8 21.83 -24.58 1.07
C ILE A 8 23.03 -23.89 0.41
N LEU A 9 22.82 -23.29 -0.75
CA LEU A 9 23.85 -22.53 -1.45
C LEU A 9 24.29 -21.30 -0.65
N LEU A 10 23.33 -20.57 -0.05
CA LEU A 10 23.60 -19.37 0.73
C LEU A 10 24.42 -19.61 2.00
N LYS A 11 24.52 -20.85 2.50
CA LYS A 11 25.43 -21.20 3.61
C LYS A 11 26.91 -21.04 3.26
N ARG A 12 27.24 -20.90 1.97
CA ARG A 12 28.61 -20.68 1.49
C ARG A 12 29.06 -19.23 1.58
N TYR A 13 28.13 -18.30 1.82
CA TYR A 13 28.40 -16.87 1.80
C TYR A 13 28.21 -16.30 3.19
N ASP A 14 29.09 -15.39 3.59
CA ASP A 14 28.96 -14.73 4.88
C ASP A 14 27.72 -13.81 4.91
N PHE A 15 27.20 -13.56 6.12
CA PHE A 15 25.97 -12.80 6.30
C PHE A 15 26.07 -11.36 5.80
N LYS A 16 27.19 -10.69 6.09
CA LYS A 16 27.44 -9.31 5.69
C LYS A 16 27.45 -9.17 4.17
N SER A 17 28.08 -10.10 3.46
CA SER A 17 28.08 -10.12 2.00
C SER A 17 26.68 -10.31 1.42
N LYS A 18 25.84 -11.16 2.02
CA LYS A 18 24.43 -11.33 1.62
C LYS A 18 23.63 -10.04 1.78
N MET A 19 23.76 -9.36 2.93
CA MET A 19 23.07 -8.09 3.19
C MET A 19 23.56 -6.96 2.27
N ASN A 20 24.87 -6.90 2.02
CA ASN A 20 25.48 -5.89 1.14
C ASN A 20 25.03 -6.02 -0.31
N ILE A 21 24.92 -7.25 -0.84
CA ILE A 21 24.42 -7.42 -2.22
C ILE A 21 22.93 -7.09 -2.32
N CYS A 22 22.11 -7.42 -1.31
CA CYS A 22 20.72 -6.94 -1.25
C CYS A 22 20.67 -5.42 -1.34
N GLN A 23 21.45 -4.75 -0.49
CA GLN A 23 21.44 -3.30 -0.42
C GLN A 23 21.90 -2.66 -1.73
N HIS A 24 22.89 -3.25 -2.41
CA HIS A 24 23.37 -2.78 -3.71
C HIS A 24 22.27 -2.79 -4.77
N TYR A 25 21.61 -3.92 -4.99
CA TYR A 25 20.55 -4.02 -6.00
C TYR A 25 19.27 -3.29 -5.59
N SER A 26 19.02 -3.13 -4.29
CA SER A 26 17.92 -2.30 -3.80
C SER A 26 18.09 -0.84 -4.19
N LYS A 27 19.32 -0.30 -4.21
CA LYS A 27 19.58 1.10 -4.61
C LYS A 27 19.26 1.33 -6.08
N ASP A 28 19.45 0.31 -6.92
CA ASP A 28 19.27 0.42 -8.38
C ASP A 28 17.81 0.62 -8.80
N ILE A 29 16.86 0.26 -7.94
CA ILE A 29 15.42 0.36 -8.19
C ILE A 29 14.76 1.55 -7.47
N MET A 30 15.52 2.33 -6.69
CA MET A 30 14.98 3.46 -5.92
C MET A 30 15.05 4.78 -6.67
N ALA A 31 13.98 5.57 -6.52
CA ALA A 31 13.86 6.97 -6.93
C ALA A 31 13.43 7.82 -5.72
N ILE A 32 13.49 9.15 -5.84
CA ILE A 32 13.11 10.06 -4.74
C ILE A 32 11.63 9.91 -4.38
N ASP A 33 10.79 9.70 -5.39
CA ASP A 33 9.33 9.58 -5.30
C ASP A 33 8.82 8.13 -5.15
N GLY A 34 9.74 7.16 -5.00
CA GLY A 34 9.40 5.75 -4.79
C GLY A 34 10.36 4.82 -5.52
N LEU A 35 9.81 3.99 -6.41
CA LEU A 35 10.61 3.14 -7.30
C LEU A 35 10.88 3.87 -8.62
N VAL A 36 11.94 3.46 -9.32
CA VAL A 36 12.18 3.89 -10.70
C VAL A 36 11.01 3.49 -11.61
N LYS A 37 10.81 4.24 -12.69
CA LYS A 37 9.71 4.02 -13.64
C LYS A 37 9.73 2.60 -14.21
N SER A 38 8.57 2.05 -14.54
CA SER A 38 8.42 0.66 -15.01
C SER A 38 9.32 0.30 -16.19
N LYS A 39 9.57 1.24 -17.12
CA LYS A 39 10.49 1.03 -18.25
C LYS A 39 11.93 0.74 -17.81
N GLU A 40 12.37 1.31 -16.70
CA GLU A 40 13.70 1.07 -16.12
C GLU A 40 13.79 -0.23 -15.33
N LEU A 41 12.65 -0.81 -14.91
CA LEU A 41 12.60 -2.05 -14.15
C LEU A 41 12.73 -3.31 -15.02
N ILE A 42 12.44 -3.24 -16.33
CA ILE A 42 12.35 -4.40 -17.24
C ILE A 42 13.59 -5.31 -17.21
N ASN A 43 14.77 -4.75 -16.97
CA ASN A 43 16.04 -5.49 -16.93
C ASN A 43 16.74 -5.45 -15.55
N LYS A 44 16.03 -5.04 -14.50
CA LYS A 44 16.57 -4.97 -13.14
C LYS A 44 16.05 -6.14 -12.30
N VAL A 45 16.72 -6.40 -11.19
CA VAL A 45 16.20 -7.28 -10.14
C VAL A 45 14.98 -6.60 -9.54
N LEU A 46 13.84 -7.28 -9.55
CA LEU A 46 12.58 -6.71 -9.08
C LEU A 46 12.54 -6.71 -7.55
N PRO A 47 11.81 -5.77 -6.91
CA PRO A 47 11.77 -5.63 -5.46
C PRO A 47 11.45 -6.95 -4.73
N TRP A 48 10.41 -7.66 -5.16
CA TRP A 48 9.97 -8.90 -4.52
C TRP A 48 10.95 -10.06 -4.71
N GLU A 49 11.69 -10.12 -5.83
CA GLU A 49 12.75 -11.11 -6.05
C GLU A 49 13.88 -10.89 -5.03
N LEU A 50 14.24 -9.63 -4.80
CA LEU A 50 15.26 -9.22 -3.85
C LEU A 50 14.81 -9.45 -2.40
N GLU A 51 13.54 -9.19 -2.09
CA GLU A 51 12.92 -9.50 -0.80
C GLU A 51 13.00 -11.00 -0.48
N THR A 52 12.70 -11.86 -1.44
CA THR A 52 12.80 -13.32 -1.28
C THR A 52 14.24 -13.77 -1.08
N PHE A 53 15.18 -13.22 -1.86
CA PHE A 53 16.61 -13.48 -1.66
C PHE A 53 17.07 -13.05 -0.26
N ALA A 54 16.66 -11.87 0.20
CA ALA A 54 16.99 -11.36 1.52
C ALA A 54 16.40 -12.24 2.62
N LEU A 55 15.15 -12.68 2.47
CA LEU A 55 14.51 -13.58 3.42
C LEU A 55 15.27 -14.91 3.52
N PHE A 56 15.61 -15.52 2.38
CA PHE A 56 16.46 -16.70 2.35
C PHE A 56 17.82 -16.47 3.03
N SER A 57 18.40 -15.29 2.84
CA SER A 57 19.68 -14.92 3.45
C SER A 57 19.59 -14.81 4.97
N ILE A 58 18.47 -14.30 5.50
CA ILE A 58 18.19 -14.18 6.94
C ILE A 58 17.99 -15.56 7.56
N ILE A 59 17.13 -16.40 6.98
CA ILE A 59 16.81 -17.73 7.53
C ILE A 59 17.94 -18.75 7.31
N THR A 60 18.96 -18.44 6.51
CA THR A 60 20.09 -19.35 6.31
C THR A 60 21.11 -19.21 7.43
N PHE A 61 20.99 -20.02 8.49
CA PHE A 61 21.94 -20.07 9.61
C PHE A 61 23.08 -21.07 9.37
N LYS A 62 24.15 -20.92 10.16
CA LYS A 62 25.34 -21.78 10.17
C LYS A 62 26.08 -21.73 8.83
N GLU A 63 26.39 -20.51 8.40
CA GLU A 63 27.31 -20.26 7.31
C GLU A 63 28.65 -20.96 7.58
N TYR A 64 29.15 -21.74 6.62
CA TYR A 64 30.36 -22.58 6.79
C TYR A 64 31.52 -22.13 5.90
N SER A 65 31.32 -21.12 5.07
CA SER A 65 32.35 -20.55 4.20
C SER A 65 32.22 -19.02 4.19
N GLU A 66 33.34 -18.35 3.94
CA GLU A 66 33.47 -16.89 3.94
C GLU A 66 33.46 -16.30 2.51
N ARG A 67 32.74 -16.93 1.58
CA ARG A 67 32.65 -16.38 0.21
C ARG A 67 31.89 -15.07 0.23
N LYS A 68 32.31 -14.17 -0.65
CA LYS A 68 31.72 -12.85 -0.82
C LYS A 68 31.18 -12.68 -2.23
N PHE A 69 30.03 -12.04 -2.35
CA PHE A 69 29.43 -11.61 -3.61
C PHE A 69 30.12 -10.39 -4.23
N GLU A 70 31.27 -9.96 -3.70
CA GLU A 70 32.07 -8.87 -4.26
C GLU A 70 32.75 -9.30 -5.57
N ASP A 71 33.19 -10.56 -5.65
CA ASP A 71 33.86 -11.14 -6.80
C ASP A 71 32.94 -11.27 -8.02
N GLN A 72 33.43 -10.94 -9.21
CA GLN A 72 32.64 -11.00 -10.45
C GLN A 72 32.03 -12.38 -10.71
N LYS A 73 32.75 -13.47 -10.37
CA LYS A 73 32.26 -14.84 -10.49
C LYS A 73 31.11 -15.12 -9.51
N GLU A 74 31.20 -14.63 -8.29
CA GLU A 74 30.18 -14.82 -7.27
C GLU A 74 28.95 -13.94 -7.53
N ARG A 75 29.12 -12.74 -8.12
CA ARG A 75 28.01 -11.93 -8.64
C ARG A 75 27.19 -12.68 -9.70
N LYS A 76 27.83 -13.45 -10.59
CA LYS A 76 27.09 -14.31 -11.54
C LYS A 76 26.23 -15.35 -10.81
N LYS A 77 26.71 -15.88 -9.68
CA LYS A 77 25.93 -16.82 -8.87
C LYS A 77 24.75 -16.13 -8.19
N PHE A 78 24.90 -14.90 -7.73
CA PHE A 78 23.76 -14.09 -7.26
C PHE A 78 22.68 -13.95 -8.35
N ILE A 79 23.06 -13.58 -9.58
CA ILE A 79 22.11 -13.46 -10.69
C ILE A 79 21.43 -14.81 -11.01
N GLU A 80 22.16 -15.92 -10.93
CA GLU A 80 21.55 -17.26 -11.08
C GLU A 80 20.51 -17.55 -9.99
N ILE A 81 20.74 -17.12 -8.74
CA ILE A 81 19.77 -17.23 -7.65
C ILE A 81 18.54 -16.36 -7.95
N ILE A 82 18.73 -15.09 -8.34
CA ILE A 82 17.63 -14.19 -8.67
C ILE A 82 16.78 -14.74 -9.81
N ASN A 83 17.39 -15.23 -10.89
CA ASN A 83 16.65 -15.84 -11.99
C ASN A 83 15.88 -17.09 -11.54
N THR A 84 16.46 -17.89 -10.63
CA THR A 84 15.75 -19.03 -10.03
C THR A 84 14.53 -18.59 -9.22
N ILE A 85 14.62 -17.46 -8.49
CA ILE A 85 13.47 -16.88 -7.76
C ILE A 85 12.42 -16.35 -8.74
N LYS A 86 12.86 -15.64 -9.78
CA LYS A 86 11.99 -15.05 -10.81
C LYS A 86 11.17 -16.08 -11.56
N ASP A 87 11.80 -17.20 -11.93
CA ASP A 87 11.16 -18.25 -12.73
C ASP A 87 10.33 -19.23 -11.87
N TYR A 88 10.30 -19.04 -10.55
CA TYR A 88 9.60 -19.92 -9.62
C TYR A 88 8.09 -19.66 -9.59
N ILE A 89 7.31 -20.73 -9.72
CA ILE A 89 5.85 -20.71 -9.56
C ILE A 89 5.49 -21.53 -8.31
N PRO A 90 4.87 -20.93 -7.29
CA PRO A 90 4.44 -21.66 -6.09
C PRO A 90 3.44 -22.78 -6.41
N PRO A 91 3.49 -23.93 -5.71
CA PRO A 91 2.61 -25.06 -5.97
C PRO A 91 1.12 -24.70 -5.98
N ARG A 92 0.64 -23.92 -5.00
CA ARG A 92 -0.77 -23.48 -4.94
C ARG A 92 -1.20 -22.68 -6.16
N LEU A 93 -0.30 -21.86 -6.71
CA LEU A 93 -0.56 -21.09 -7.92
C LEU A 93 -0.53 -21.99 -9.16
N GLU A 94 0.40 -22.95 -9.23
CA GLU A 94 0.45 -23.93 -10.31
C GLU A 94 -0.81 -24.81 -10.34
N ASP A 95 -1.23 -25.33 -9.18
CA ASP A 95 -2.41 -26.17 -9.02
C ASP A 95 -3.69 -25.44 -9.43
N SER A 96 -3.75 -24.12 -9.20
CA SER A 96 -4.92 -23.28 -9.55
C SER A 96 -5.17 -23.15 -11.06
N LYS A 97 -4.21 -23.54 -11.91
CA LYS A 97 -4.42 -23.68 -13.36
C LYS A 97 -5.45 -24.75 -13.68
N ASN A 98 -5.55 -25.79 -12.86
CA ASN A 98 -6.50 -26.89 -13.05
C ASN A 98 -7.92 -26.54 -12.59
N SER A 99 -8.10 -25.47 -11.81
CA SER A 99 -9.39 -25.07 -11.23
C SER A 99 -9.95 -23.77 -11.79
N ASN A 100 -9.40 -23.24 -12.89
CA ASN A 100 -9.74 -21.93 -13.46
C ASN A 100 -9.60 -20.74 -12.49
N LYS A 101 -8.95 -20.93 -11.33
CA LYS A 101 -8.70 -19.88 -10.33
C LYS A 101 -7.35 -19.16 -10.54
N PHE A 102 -6.55 -19.60 -11.51
CA PHE A 102 -5.20 -19.06 -11.72
C PHE A 102 -5.17 -17.53 -11.80
N LEU A 103 -6.03 -16.91 -12.62
CA LEU A 103 -6.03 -15.46 -12.78
C LEU A 103 -6.38 -14.75 -11.46
N GLU A 104 -7.34 -15.27 -10.71
CA GLU A 104 -7.74 -14.72 -9.41
C GLU A 104 -6.58 -14.80 -8.41
N TYR A 105 -5.98 -15.97 -8.26
CA TYR A 105 -4.89 -16.19 -7.31
C TYR A 105 -3.64 -15.40 -7.71
N PHE A 106 -3.35 -15.33 -9.01
CA PHE A 106 -2.26 -14.54 -9.54
C PHE A 106 -2.43 -13.05 -9.21
N LEU A 107 -3.62 -12.48 -9.43
CA LEU A 107 -3.89 -11.07 -9.13
C LEU A 107 -3.76 -10.76 -7.63
N ILE A 108 -4.26 -11.63 -6.77
CA ILE A 108 -4.13 -11.48 -5.30
C ILE A 108 -2.66 -11.44 -4.90
N VAL A 109 -1.87 -12.47 -5.27
CA VAL A 109 -0.48 -12.56 -4.80
C VAL A 109 0.43 -11.50 -5.43
N THR A 110 0.24 -11.19 -6.72
CA THR A 110 1.05 -10.15 -7.37
C THR A 110 0.67 -8.76 -6.88
N GLY A 111 -0.62 -8.43 -6.81
CA GLY A 111 -1.07 -7.12 -6.37
C GLY A 111 -0.63 -6.80 -4.94
N LEU A 112 -0.76 -7.78 -4.03
CA LEU A 112 -0.36 -7.64 -2.62
C LEU A 112 1.15 -7.48 -2.40
N ASN A 113 1.99 -7.92 -3.35
CA ASN A 113 3.45 -7.79 -3.27
C ASN A 113 3.98 -6.59 -4.08
N GLN A 114 3.32 -6.21 -5.18
CA GLN A 114 3.89 -5.26 -6.15
C GLN A 114 3.32 -3.86 -6.03
N PHE A 115 2.01 -3.69 -5.87
CA PHE A 115 1.40 -2.38 -6.07
C PHE A 115 1.62 -1.43 -4.89
N HIS A 116 1.62 -1.96 -3.67
CA HIS A 116 1.81 -1.13 -2.48
C HIS A 116 3.19 -0.44 -2.47
N ILE A 117 4.27 -1.09 -2.92
CA ILE A 117 5.61 -0.48 -2.98
C ILE A 117 5.76 0.53 -4.15
N GLN A 118 4.84 0.51 -5.11
CA GLN A 118 4.84 1.40 -6.29
C GLN A 118 4.06 2.70 -6.06
N GLU A 119 3.33 2.82 -4.95
CA GLU A 119 2.64 4.06 -4.59
C GLU A 119 3.60 5.26 -4.47
N ASN A 120 3.14 6.44 -4.89
CA ASN A 120 3.89 7.68 -4.76
C ASN A 120 4.22 7.99 -3.29
N VAL A 121 5.50 8.21 -3.01
CA VAL A 121 6.01 8.50 -1.65
C VAL A 121 5.41 9.77 -1.07
N GLY A 122 5.19 10.81 -1.87
CA GLY A 122 4.58 12.05 -1.43
C GLY A 122 3.14 11.85 -0.96
N TYR A 123 2.35 11.06 -1.71
CA TYR A 123 0.96 10.75 -1.35
C TYR A 123 0.90 9.94 -0.07
N LYS A 124 1.75 8.92 0.07
CA LYS A 124 1.88 8.17 1.32
C LYS A 124 2.21 9.07 2.50
N LEU A 125 3.23 9.90 2.38
CA LEU A 125 3.64 10.78 3.48
C LEU A 125 2.55 11.78 3.85
N TYR A 126 1.82 12.30 2.87
CA TYR A 126 0.65 13.14 3.12
C TYR A 126 -0.43 12.38 3.89
N ARG A 127 -0.86 11.22 3.38
CA ARG A 127 -1.88 10.33 3.99
C ARG A 127 -1.55 10.02 5.44
N TYR A 128 -0.34 9.50 5.70
CA TYR A 128 0.05 9.08 7.04
C TYR A 128 0.39 10.25 7.97
N SER A 129 0.82 11.40 7.43
CA SER A 129 0.93 12.63 8.22
C SER A 129 -0.44 13.10 8.72
N TYR A 130 -1.48 13.00 7.88
CA TYR A 130 -2.85 13.27 8.33
C TYR A 130 -3.30 12.25 9.38
N ILE A 131 -3.20 10.96 9.08
CA ILE A 131 -3.68 9.87 9.95
C ILE A 131 -3.05 9.93 11.34
N PHE A 132 -1.72 10.02 11.44
CA PHE A 132 -1.04 9.95 12.73
C PHE A 132 -1.10 11.25 13.54
N ASN A 133 -1.46 12.37 12.91
CA ASN A 133 -1.68 13.64 13.61
C ASN A 133 -3.17 13.98 13.78
N PHE A 134 -4.08 13.09 13.39
CA PHE A 134 -5.51 13.31 13.50
C PHE A 134 -5.95 13.40 14.96
N GLU A 135 -6.80 14.37 15.25
CA GLU A 135 -7.39 14.57 16.57
C GLU A 135 -8.82 15.06 16.42
N ASN A 136 -9.73 14.42 17.14
CA ASN A 136 -11.08 14.87 17.34
C ASN A 136 -11.55 14.49 18.76
N PRO A 137 -12.77 14.83 19.19
CA PRO A 137 -13.26 14.47 20.52
C PRO A 137 -13.32 12.97 20.81
N SER A 138 -13.39 12.12 19.78
CA SER A 138 -13.49 10.66 19.90
C SER A 138 -12.12 9.98 19.98
N ILE A 139 -11.10 10.53 19.33
CA ILE A 139 -9.77 9.91 19.21
C ILE A 139 -8.66 10.96 19.03
N ASN A 140 -7.54 10.75 19.73
CA ASN A 140 -6.30 11.48 19.52
C ASN A 140 -5.21 10.52 19.00
N MET A 141 -5.02 10.46 17.68
CA MET A 141 -4.06 9.55 17.05
C MET A 141 -2.61 9.91 17.39
N LYS A 142 -2.33 11.21 17.59
CA LYS A 142 -0.99 11.69 17.96
C LYS A 142 -0.57 11.14 19.32
N GLN A 143 -1.48 11.16 20.29
CA GLN A 143 -1.27 10.59 21.62
C GLN A 143 -1.13 9.06 21.54
N GLN A 144 -2.04 8.38 20.84
CA GLN A 144 -1.97 6.92 20.67
C GLN A 144 -0.63 6.48 20.05
N PHE A 145 -0.16 7.21 19.04
CA PHE A 145 1.12 6.96 18.40
C PHE A 145 2.29 7.16 19.37
N TYR A 146 2.32 8.29 20.08
CA TYR A 146 3.39 8.59 21.04
C TYR A 146 3.43 7.59 22.20
N GLU A 147 2.27 7.17 22.72
CA GLU A 147 2.18 6.15 23.77
C GLU A 147 2.74 4.80 23.31
N LYS A 148 2.54 4.43 22.04
CA LYS A 148 3.02 3.18 21.46
C LYS A 148 4.51 3.18 21.14
N PHE A 149 5.01 4.28 20.57
CA PHE A 149 6.36 4.35 19.99
C PHE A 149 7.32 5.28 20.72
N GLY A 150 6.87 6.05 21.72
CA GLY A 150 7.70 6.98 22.48
C GLY A 150 8.30 8.14 21.65
N CYS A 151 7.93 8.25 20.37
CA CYS A 151 8.42 9.25 19.43
C CYS A 151 7.24 9.82 18.64
N SER A 152 7.41 11.01 18.09
CA SER A 152 6.42 11.60 17.18
C SER A 152 6.50 10.96 15.78
N TYR A 153 5.39 10.97 15.04
CA TYR A 153 5.38 10.48 13.67
C TYR A 153 6.33 11.27 12.75
N ASP A 154 6.50 12.58 13.01
CA ASP A 154 7.38 13.44 12.22
C ASP A 154 8.83 12.96 12.21
N GLU A 155 9.29 12.34 13.30
CA GLU A 155 10.64 11.76 13.40
C GLU A 155 10.79 10.50 12.55
N PHE A 156 9.78 9.62 12.51
CA PHE A 156 9.75 8.47 11.61
C PHE A 156 9.71 8.90 10.14
N LYS A 157 8.87 9.90 9.82
CA LYS A 157 8.79 10.50 8.48
C LYS A 157 10.13 11.05 8.03
N LYS A 158 10.80 11.85 8.86
CA LYS A 158 12.12 12.43 8.57
C LYS A 158 13.17 11.35 8.32
N LEU A 159 13.29 10.39 9.23
CA LEU A 159 14.23 9.26 9.08
C LEU A 159 13.99 8.50 7.77
N GLY A 160 12.74 8.10 7.53
CA GLY A 160 12.39 7.31 6.35
C GLY A 160 12.67 8.05 5.05
N PHE A 161 12.35 9.34 4.97
CA PHE A 161 12.62 10.14 3.79
C PHE A 161 14.11 10.38 3.54
N ILE A 162 14.89 10.66 4.59
CA ILE A 162 16.35 10.80 4.50
C ILE A 162 16.97 9.51 3.96
N ILE A 163 16.58 8.34 4.49
CA ILE A 163 17.07 7.05 4.00
C ILE A 163 16.64 6.80 2.56
N GLN A 164 15.37 7.06 2.21
CA GLN A 164 14.90 6.92 0.83
C GLN A 164 15.82 7.69 -0.13
N CYS A 165 16.09 8.96 0.19
CA CYS A 165 16.93 9.84 -0.62
C CYS A 165 18.39 9.38 -0.69
N LEU A 166 19.02 9.10 0.45
CA LEU A 166 20.43 8.69 0.53
C LEU A 166 20.74 7.42 -0.28
N PHE A 167 19.74 6.56 -0.49
CA PHE A 167 19.89 5.30 -1.20
C PHE A 167 19.45 5.36 -2.67
N THR A 168 18.97 6.51 -3.16
CA THR A 168 18.73 6.72 -4.59
C THR A 168 20.03 6.78 -5.40
N LYS A 169 19.98 6.45 -6.69
CA LYS A 169 21.15 6.45 -7.58
C LYS A 169 21.86 7.82 -7.67
N ASP A 170 21.10 8.91 -7.54
CA ASP A 170 21.65 10.25 -7.70
C ASP A 170 22.44 10.71 -6.46
N LEU A 171 21.98 10.33 -5.26
CA LEU A 171 22.58 10.75 -4.00
C LEU A 171 23.46 9.70 -3.34
N ASN A 172 23.39 8.43 -3.75
CA ASN A 172 24.17 7.36 -3.11
C ASN A 172 25.69 7.54 -3.20
N LYS A 173 26.19 8.36 -4.13
CA LYS A 173 27.61 8.73 -4.22
C LYS A 173 28.09 9.48 -2.98
N LEU A 174 27.17 10.16 -2.30
CA LEU A 174 27.41 10.85 -1.04
C LEU A 174 27.44 9.87 0.14
N LEU A 175 26.86 8.67 0.01
CA LEU A 175 26.74 7.73 1.12
C LEU A 175 28.11 7.10 1.44
N VAL A 176 28.82 7.72 2.36
CA VAL A 176 30.04 7.19 3.01
C VAL A 176 29.73 6.68 4.42
N PRO A 177 30.55 5.78 4.99
CA PRO A 177 30.30 5.21 6.32
C PRO A 177 30.01 6.24 7.42
N SER A 178 30.72 7.38 7.41
CA SER A 178 30.54 8.44 8.41
C SER A 178 29.16 9.11 8.37
N ILE A 179 28.54 9.23 7.19
CA ILE A 179 27.16 9.74 7.05
C ILE A 179 26.15 8.72 7.56
N TYR A 180 26.39 7.44 7.29
CA TYR A 180 25.56 6.37 7.85
C TYR A 180 25.62 6.37 9.38
N ASP A 181 26.83 6.47 9.95
CA ASP A 181 27.04 6.55 11.40
C ASP A 181 26.35 7.79 12.01
N TYR A 182 26.38 8.93 11.32
CA TYR A 182 25.65 10.14 11.72
C TYR A 182 24.15 9.92 11.77
N VAL A 183 23.55 9.33 10.73
CA VAL A 183 22.11 9.01 10.70
C VAL A 183 21.75 8.08 11.87
N PHE A 184 22.55 7.04 12.10
CA PHE A 184 22.34 6.11 13.21
C PHE A 184 22.43 6.77 14.57
N LYS A 185 23.41 7.65 14.77
CA LYS A 185 23.57 8.41 16.02
C LYS A 185 22.40 9.36 16.25
N LYS A 186 22.02 10.14 15.23
CA LYS A 186 20.97 11.18 15.30
C LYS A 186 19.58 10.61 15.49
N TYR A 187 19.27 9.49 14.82
CA TYR A 187 17.93 8.89 14.81
C TYR A 187 17.86 7.56 15.57
N ASN A 188 18.82 7.28 16.46
CA ASN A 188 18.90 6.02 17.21
C ASN A 188 17.60 5.68 17.95
N HIS A 189 16.96 6.69 18.56
CA HIS A 189 15.70 6.50 19.29
C HIS A 189 14.57 6.02 18.38
N VAL A 190 14.50 6.48 17.13
CA VAL A 190 13.54 6.00 16.12
C VAL A 190 13.94 4.64 15.56
N ILE A 191 15.23 4.48 15.19
CA ILE A 191 15.75 3.26 14.57
C ILE A 191 15.52 2.03 15.46
N LYS A 192 15.63 2.17 16.78
CA LYS A 192 15.33 1.08 17.73
C LYS A 192 13.93 0.49 17.58
N HIS A 193 12.94 1.26 17.13
CA HIS A 193 11.58 0.75 16.87
C HIS A 193 11.45 0.03 15.53
N LEU A 194 12.42 0.19 14.63
CA LEU A 194 12.49 -0.40 13.29
C LEU A 194 13.59 -1.47 13.18
N LEU A 195 14.31 -1.71 14.28
CA LEU A 195 15.39 -2.68 14.40
C LEU A 195 14.87 -3.99 14.99
N ILE A 196 15.37 -5.10 14.47
CA ILE A 196 15.13 -6.43 15.02
C ILE A 196 16.42 -7.25 14.98
N GLU A 197 16.63 -8.07 16.00
CA GLU A 197 17.71 -9.06 15.99
C GLU A 197 17.38 -10.17 14.97
N ARG A 198 18.40 -10.70 14.30
CA ARG A 198 18.23 -11.73 13.27
C ARG A 198 17.44 -12.93 13.79
N GLU A 199 17.75 -13.41 14.99
CA GLU A 199 17.12 -14.56 15.63
C GLU A 199 15.62 -14.32 15.91
N ASP A 200 15.26 -13.10 16.32
CA ASP A 200 13.88 -12.70 16.55
C ASP A 200 13.12 -12.57 15.22
N TYR A 201 13.76 -12.04 14.18
CA TYR A 201 13.20 -11.99 12.83
C TYR A 201 12.82 -13.39 12.35
N ILE A 202 13.74 -14.35 12.49
CA ILE A 202 13.52 -15.75 12.10
C ILE A 202 12.32 -16.32 12.88
N SER A 203 12.30 -16.11 14.19
CA SER A 203 11.22 -16.58 15.07
C SER A 203 9.86 -16.00 14.70
N LEU A 204 9.80 -14.72 14.28
CA LEU A 204 8.57 -14.10 13.79
C LEU A 204 8.16 -14.65 12.41
N GLN A 205 9.11 -14.84 11.51
CA GLN A 205 8.83 -15.35 10.17
C GLN A 205 8.31 -16.80 10.21
N GLU A 206 8.86 -17.65 11.07
CA GLU A 206 8.40 -19.03 11.23
C GLU A 206 6.97 -19.14 11.77
N LYS A 207 6.44 -18.09 12.41
CA LYS A 207 5.02 -18.02 12.82
C LYS A 207 4.09 -17.72 11.64
N VAL A 208 4.60 -17.07 10.59
CA VAL A 208 3.85 -16.84 9.35
C VAL A 208 3.83 -18.13 8.55
N THR A 209 5.01 -18.64 8.18
CA THR A 209 5.11 -19.92 7.47
C THR A 209 6.49 -20.54 7.62
N LYS A 210 6.51 -21.87 7.75
CA LYS A 210 7.73 -22.70 7.70
C LYS A 210 7.98 -23.26 6.30
N ASP A 211 7.01 -23.10 5.41
CA ASP A 211 7.07 -23.59 4.05
C ASP A 211 7.80 -22.57 3.17
N ILE A 212 9.06 -22.88 2.85
CA ILE A 212 9.90 -21.99 2.05
C ILE A 212 9.35 -21.76 0.64
N THR A 213 8.50 -22.66 0.13
CA THR A 213 7.87 -22.53 -1.20
C THR A 213 6.93 -21.33 -1.28
N GLN A 214 6.51 -20.78 -0.13
CA GLN A 214 5.62 -19.63 -0.04
C GLN A 214 6.37 -18.29 -0.03
N TYR A 215 7.70 -18.30 0.10
CA TYR A 215 8.48 -17.07 0.36
C TYR A 215 8.50 -16.04 -0.76
N ILE A 216 8.15 -16.42 -2.00
CA ILE A 216 8.07 -15.47 -3.10
C ILE A 216 6.95 -14.45 -2.88
N TYR A 217 5.76 -14.90 -2.50
CA TYR A 217 4.59 -14.03 -2.30
C TYR A 217 4.18 -13.85 -0.85
N GLY A 218 4.68 -14.69 0.06
CA GLY A 218 4.40 -14.60 1.49
C GLY A 218 4.86 -13.28 2.10
N PHE A 219 4.25 -12.94 3.24
CA PHE A 219 4.61 -11.74 4.00
C PHE A 219 6.04 -11.82 4.53
N LYS A 220 6.80 -10.72 4.43
CA LYS A 220 8.15 -10.60 4.99
C LYS A 220 8.18 -9.50 6.05
N TYR A 221 8.81 -9.76 7.19
CA TYR A 221 8.92 -8.77 8.26
C TYR A 221 9.82 -7.57 7.93
N PHE A 222 10.52 -7.55 6.80
CA PHE A 222 11.24 -6.36 6.33
C PHE A 222 10.34 -5.12 6.20
N TYR A 223 9.04 -5.30 5.91
CA TYR A 223 8.10 -4.18 5.91
C TYR A 223 7.93 -3.54 7.29
N GLN A 224 8.14 -4.28 8.39
CA GLN A 224 8.05 -3.75 9.76
C GLN A 224 9.41 -3.39 10.36
N PHE A 225 10.42 -4.20 10.05
CA PHE A 225 11.75 -4.12 10.60
C PHE A 225 12.79 -4.10 9.46
N PRO A 226 13.00 -2.94 8.84
CA PRO A 226 13.94 -2.79 7.74
C PRO A 226 15.40 -2.92 8.20
N PHE A 227 15.69 -2.73 9.48
CA PHE A 227 17.02 -2.90 10.05
C PHE A 227 17.17 -4.24 10.77
N ILE A 228 18.24 -4.96 10.45
CA ILE A 228 18.57 -6.24 11.06
C ILE A 228 19.86 -6.09 11.85
N SER A 229 19.82 -6.41 13.13
CA SER A 229 21.02 -6.55 13.96
C SER A 229 21.53 -7.99 13.92
N TYR A 230 22.83 -8.16 13.74
CA TYR A 230 23.50 -9.45 13.83
C TYR A 230 24.98 -9.25 14.20
N ARG A 231 25.45 -9.94 15.25
CA ARG A 231 26.85 -9.87 15.73
C ARG A 231 27.34 -8.43 15.95
N GLN A 232 26.52 -7.58 16.58
CA GLN A 232 26.82 -6.17 16.87
C GLN A 232 26.90 -5.25 15.65
N GLU A 233 26.60 -5.74 14.45
CA GLU A 233 26.45 -4.92 13.24
C GLU A 233 24.96 -4.73 12.90
N ILE A 234 24.59 -3.56 12.38
CA ILE A 234 23.24 -3.27 11.91
C ILE A 234 23.23 -3.14 10.38
N PHE A 235 22.36 -3.91 9.74
CA PHE A 235 22.21 -3.99 8.30
C PHE A 235 20.87 -3.39 7.86
N LEU A 236 20.89 -2.62 6.77
CA LEU A 236 19.69 -2.20 6.03
C LEU A 236 19.74 -2.87 4.65
N PRO A 237 19.27 -4.13 4.51
CA PRO A 237 19.42 -4.88 3.27
C PRO A 237 18.48 -4.38 2.15
N LEU A 238 17.30 -3.87 2.51
CA LEU A 238 16.25 -3.49 1.55
C LEU A 238 15.78 -2.05 1.79
N PRO A 239 16.65 -1.04 1.55
CA PRO A 239 16.30 0.36 1.77
C PRO A 239 15.04 0.81 0.98
N HIS A 240 14.69 0.17 -0.13
CA HIS A 240 13.46 0.48 -0.89
C HIS A 240 12.16 0.24 -0.09
N LEU A 241 12.21 -0.53 1.02
CA LEU A 241 11.06 -0.78 1.89
C LEU A 241 10.91 0.24 3.02
N ILE A 242 11.88 1.14 3.21
CA ILE A 242 11.89 2.05 4.37
C ILE A 242 10.60 2.87 4.47
N MET A 243 10.08 3.33 3.32
CA MET A 243 8.86 4.12 3.28
C MET A 243 7.66 3.33 3.77
N GLN A 244 7.54 2.05 3.45
CA GLN A 244 6.49 1.17 3.97
C GLN A 244 6.64 0.99 5.49
N SER A 245 7.88 0.83 5.97
CA SER A 245 8.19 0.66 7.39
C SER A 245 7.85 1.88 8.25
N VAL A 246 7.92 3.08 7.68
CA VAL A 246 7.56 4.32 8.38
C VAL A 246 6.16 4.83 8.02
N THR A 247 5.31 4.04 7.38
CA THR A 247 3.94 4.46 7.01
C THR A 247 2.91 3.41 7.43
N SER A 248 2.37 2.64 6.49
CA SER A 248 1.34 1.62 6.70
C SER A 248 1.72 0.62 7.79
N SER A 249 3.00 0.23 7.86
CA SER A 249 3.49 -0.71 8.86
C SER A 249 3.33 -0.17 10.28
N LEU A 250 3.57 1.13 10.49
CA LEU A 250 3.38 1.75 11.80
C LEU A 250 1.90 1.77 12.18
N LEU A 251 0.99 1.99 11.21
CA LEU A 251 -0.45 1.95 11.47
C LEU A 251 -0.91 0.54 11.83
N PHE A 252 -0.40 -0.47 11.12
CA PHE A 252 -0.64 -1.86 11.45
C PHE A 252 -0.16 -2.16 12.87
N ARG A 253 1.09 -1.84 13.21
CA ARG A 253 1.67 -2.08 14.55
C ARG A 253 0.99 -1.27 15.67
N LEU A 254 0.45 -0.11 15.35
CA LEU A 254 -0.32 0.72 16.29
C LEU A 254 -1.67 0.07 16.61
N THR A 255 -2.35 -0.49 15.61
CA THR A 255 -3.69 -1.08 15.76
C THR A 255 -3.69 -2.60 16.00
N GLU A 256 -2.53 -3.25 15.91
CA GLU A 256 -2.38 -4.69 16.12
C GLU A 256 -2.84 -5.10 17.53
N GLY A 257 -3.73 -6.09 17.58
CA GLY A 257 -4.34 -6.56 18.84
C GLY A 257 -5.37 -5.61 19.46
N ASN A 258 -5.60 -4.41 18.89
CA ASN A 258 -6.53 -3.42 19.41
C ASN A 258 -7.71 -3.18 18.45
N ASN A 259 -8.73 -4.05 18.55
CA ASN A 259 -9.92 -3.97 17.70
C ASN A 259 -10.72 -2.67 17.91
N ALA A 260 -10.74 -2.12 19.13
CA ALA A 260 -11.44 -0.87 19.42
C ALA A 260 -10.79 0.31 18.69
N LEU A 261 -9.45 0.42 18.77
CA LEU A 261 -8.70 1.45 18.04
C LEU A 261 -8.84 1.27 16.53
N ARG A 262 -8.87 0.04 16.02
CA ARG A 262 -9.08 -0.22 14.59
C ARG A 262 -10.46 0.23 14.11
N GLN A 263 -11.50 0.00 14.90
CA GLN A 263 -12.86 0.47 14.59
C GLN A 263 -12.94 2.00 14.62
N LEU A 264 -12.36 2.64 15.63
CA LEU A 264 -12.28 4.09 15.71
C LEU A 264 -11.46 4.70 14.56
N PHE A 265 -10.35 4.05 14.17
CA PHE A 265 -9.57 4.47 13.01
C PHE A 265 -10.44 4.50 11.75
N GLY A 266 -11.16 3.41 11.46
CA GLY A 266 -12.04 3.36 10.29
C GLY A 266 -13.12 4.44 10.35
N LYS A 267 -13.81 4.56 11.50
CA LYS A 267 -14.93 5.46 11.63
C LYS A 267 -14.54 6.95 11.67
N GLU A 268 -13.59 7.28 12.54
CA GLU A 268 -13.30 8.68 12.86
C GLU A 268 -12.19 9.24 11.98
N VAL A 269 -11.18 8.43 11.64
CA VAL A 269 -9.95 8.91 10.98
C VAL A 269 -10.04 8.75 9.47
N LEU A 270 -10.37 7.54 8.98
CA LEU A 270 -10.40 7.25 7.55
C LEU A 270 -11.52 8.01 6.84
N GLU A 271 -12.74 8.00 7.38
CA GLU A 271 -13.86 8.77 6.80
C GLU A 271 -13.53 10.27 6.76
N SER A 272 -12.99 10.82 7.86
CA SER A 272 -12.56 12.22 7.90
C SER A 272 -11.45 12.53 6.89
N TYR A 273 -10.52 11.60 6.69
CA TYR A 273 -9.46 11.76 5.69
C TYR A 273 -10.02 11.79 4.26
N ILE A 274 -10.92 10.86 3.92
CA ILE A 274 -11.55 10.82 2.60
C ILE A 274 -12.38 12.09 2.37
N LEU A 275 -13.16 12.51 3.36
CA LEU A 275 -13.90 13.77 3.31
C LEU A 275 -12.96 14.97 3.08
N HIS A 276 -11.85 15.02 3.81
CA HIS A 276 -10.82 16.06 3.69
C HIS A 276 -10.24 16.11 2.28
N ILE A 277 -9.76 14.99 1.72
CA ILE A 277 -9.15 15.01 0.38
C ILE A 277 -10.18 15.34 -0.70
N CYS A 278 -11.42 14.85 -0.60
CA CYS A 278 -12.48 15.25 -1.53
C CYS A 278 -12.71 16.76 -1.45
N GLY A 279 -12.65 17.36 -0.26
CA GLY A 279 -12.77 18.80 -0.03
C GLY A 279 -11.64 19.65 -0.63
N LEU A 280 -10.50 19.04 -0.99
CA LEU A 280 -9.41 19.73 -1.70
C LEU A 280 -9.69 19.84 -3.21
N SER A 281 -10.60 19.03 -3.74
CA SER A 281 -10.97 19.07 -5.15
C SER A 281 -11.79 20.32 -5.45
N GLN A 282 -11.39 21.07 -6.48
CA GLN A 282 -12.15 22.22 -6.98
C GLN A 282 -13.26 21.79 -7.96
N ASP A 283 -13.33 20.51 -8.29
CA ASP A 283 -14.22 19.95 -9.29
C ASP A 283 -15.61 19.59 -8.75
N PHE A 284 -15.79 19.60 -7.43
CA PHE A 284 -17.04 19.20 -6.78
C PHE A 284 -17.82 20.44 -6.32
N ASP A 285 -19.14 20.42 -6.51
CA ASP A 285 -20.01 21.52 -6.07
C ASP A 285 -20.34 21.41 -4.58
N GLU A 286 -20.51 20.18 -4.09
CA GLU A 286 -20.96 19.91 -2.73
C GLU A 286 -20.47 18.56 -2.26
N ILE A 287 -20.00 18.51 -1.01
CA ILE A 287 -19.43 17.32 -0.38
C ILE A 287 -19.99 17.23 1.04
N ILE A 288 -20.67 16.14 1.33
CA ILE A 288 -21.39 15.93 2.57
C ILE A 288 -20.86 14.67 3.24
N GLY A 289 -20.44 14.80 4.50
CA GLY A 289 -20.08 13.65 5.34
C GLY A 289 -21.31 12.93 5.87
N GLU A 290 -21.10 11.74 6.43
CA GLU A 290 -22.17 10.89 6.95
C GLU A 290 -23.06 11.60 7.99
N TYR A 291 -24.37 11.39 7.90
CA TYR A 291 -25.30 11.87 8.92
C TYR A 291 -26.45 10.89 9.20
N PRO A 292 -27.02 10.92 10.42
CA PRO A 292 -28.18 10.11 10.76
C PRO A 292 -29.46 10.69 10.15
N TYR A 293 -30.34 9.82 9.66
CA TYR A 293 -31.66 10.19 9.16
C TYR A 293 -32.76 9.26 9.71
N LYS A 294 -34.03 9.66 9.56
CA LYS A 294 -35.18 8.86 9.99
C LYS A 294 -36.02 8.46 8.79
N TYR A 295 -36.32 7.18 8.68
CA TYR A 295 -37.24 6.66 7.68
C TYR A 295 -38.13 5.57 8.30
N LYS A 296 -39.46 5.70 8.14
CA LYS A 296 -40.46 4.76 8.70
C LYS A 296 -40.18 4.37 10.16
N ARG A 297 -39.93 5.38 11.02
CA ARG A 297 -39.60 5.27 12.47
C ARG A 297 -38.23 4.68 12.82
N ASN A 298 -37.47 4.17 11.85
CA ASN A 298 -36.11 3.67 12.08
C ASN A 298 -35.10 4.80 11.96
N LYS A 299 -34.11 4.82 12.85
CA LYS A 299 -32.91 5.65 12.72
C LYS A 299 -31.93 4.89 11.82
N LYS A 300 -31.52 5.52 10.73
CA LYS A 300 -30.54 5.01 9.77
C LYS A 300 -29.41 6.02 9.62
N ARG A 301 -28.36 5.65 8.88
CA ARG A 301 -27.26 6.55 8.51
C ARG A 301 -27.04 6.48 7.01
N THR A 302 -26.58 7.57 6.43
CA THR A 302 -26.17 7.62 5.02
C THR A 302 -24.90 6.81 4.81
N LEU A 303 -24.38 6.81 3.57
CA LEU A 303 -23.00 6.42 3.33
C LEU A 303 -22.03 7.49 3.87
N ASP A 304 -20.75 7.11 3.95
CA ASP A 304 -19.70 7.86 4.65
C ASP A 304 -19.48 9.25 4.03
N ILE A 305 -19.43 9.34 2.70
CA ILE A 305 -19.31 10.61 1.96
C ILE A 305 -20.27 10.61 0.76
N MET A 306 -20.92 11.75 0.50
CA MET A 306 -21.76 11.98 -0.68
C MET A 306 -21.28 13.24 -1.40
N ILE A 307 -21.05 13.13 -2.71
CA ILE A 307 -20.45 14.17 -3.54
C ILE A 307 -21.39 14.50 -4.70
N ARG A 308 -21.57 15.80 -4.98
CA ARG A 308 -22.33 16.30 -6.13
C ARG A 308 -21.46 17.13 -7.06
N LYS A 309 -21.66 16.95 -8.37
CA LYS A 309 -21.19 17.84 -9.43
C LYS A 309 -22.31 17.99 -10.47
N ALA A 310 -22.82 19.20 -10.65
CA ALA A 310 -24.00 19.46 -11.48
C ALA A 310 -25.16 18.48 -11.18
N ASN A 311 -25.55 17.67 -12.16
CA ASN A 311 -26.58 16.63 -12.10
C ASN A 311 -26.02 15.22 -11.91
N GLN A 312 -24.81 15.09 -11.35
CA GLN A 312 -24.15 13.83 -11.06
C GLN A 312 -23.88 13.68 -9.56
N CYS A 313 -23.95 12.44 -9.09
CA CYS A 313 -23.77 12.10 -7.68
C CYS A 313 -22.80 10.92 -7.56
N LEU A 314 -21.89 10.98 -6.58
CA LEU A 314 -21.03 9.88 -6.19
C LEU A 314 -21.18 9.63 -4.69
N MET A 315 -21.58 8.43 -4.30
CA MET A 315 -21.70 8.02 -2.91
C MET A 315 -20.63 7.02 -2.52
N LEU A 316 -19.92 7.31 -1.43
CA LEU A 316 -18.74 6.57 -0.99
C LEU A 316 -18.99 5.88 0.34
N ASP A 317 -18.65 4.60 0.38
CA ASP A 317 -18.56 3.81 1.62
C ASP A 317 -17.12 3.35 1.80
N SER A 318 -16.51 3.65 2.93
CA SER A 318 -15.10 3.39 3.19
C SER A 318 -14.90 2.13 4.03
N LYS A 319 -13.87 1.35 3.69
CA LYS A 319 -13.50 0.14 4.42
C LYS A 319 -12.03 0.20 4.84
N SER A 320 -11.81 0.32 6.14
CA SER A 320 -10.48 0.34 6.78
C SER A 320 -9.80 -1.04 6.83
N MET A 321 -10.19 -1.96 5.95
CA MET A 321 -9.67 -3.32 5.94
C MET A 321 -8.26 -3.33 5.36
N SER A 322 -7.35 -4.00 6.06
CA SER A 322 -6.09 -4.46 5.46
C SER A 322 -6.23 -5.91 5.02
N PRO A 323 -5.64 -6.29 3.87
CA PRO A 323 -5.57 -7.68 3.44
C PRO A 323 -4.96 -8.58 4.52
N ARG A 324 -5.59 -9.72 4.79
CA ARG A 324 -5.05 -10.71 5.74
C ARG A 324 -3.70 -11.22 5.23
N VAL A 325 -2.77 -11.48 6.15
CA VAL A 325 -1.43 -12.01 5.81
C VAL A 325 -1.52 -13.28 4.98
N SER A 326 -2.40 -14.19 5.38
CA SER A 326 -2.74 -15.48 4.77
C SER A 326 -3.31 -15.41 3.35
N LEU A 327 -3.78 -14.24 2.88
CA LEU A 327 -4.15 -14.07 1.47
C LEU A 327 -2.96 -14.24 0.54
N ARG A 328 -1.76 -13.87 1.00
CA ARG A 328 -0.51 -14.05 0.25
C ARG A 328 -0.12 -15.52 0.10
N ASP A 329 -0.60 -16.35 1.00
CA ASP A 329 -0.40 -17.81 0.96
C ASP A 329 -1.55 -18.50 0.22
N LEU A 330 -2.54 -17.76 -0.29
CA LEU A 330 -3.73 -18.29 -0.96
C LEU A 330 -4.53 -19.25 -0.06
N ASP A 331 -4.70 -18.89 1.21
CA ASP A 331 -5.63 -19.59 2.08
C ASP A 331 -7.08 -19.38 1.60
N GLU A 332 -7.75 -20.46 1.19
CA GLU A 332 -9.07 -20.37 0.55
C GLU A 332 -10.15 -19.83 1.49
N LEU A 333 -10.08 -20.12 2.78
CA LEU A 333 -11.06 -19.63 3.76
C LEU A 333 -10.96 -18.11 3.91
N ASP A 334 -9.74 -17.59 3.90
CA ASP A 334 -9.49 -16.16 4.01
C ASP A 334 -9.77 -15.40 2.72
N VAL A 335 -9.52 -16.02 1.55
CA VAL A 335 -9.96 -15.49 0.25
C VAL A 335 -11.48 -15.36 0.23
N GLU A 336 -12.20 -16.44 0.54
CA GLU A 336 -13.66 -16.50 0.57
C GLU A 336 -14.26 -15.50 1.58
N HIS A 337 -13.68 -15.40 2.77
CA HIS A 337 -14.09 -14.41 3.76
C HIS A 337 -13.91 -12.97 3.25
N THR A 338 -12.82 -12.70 2.52
CA THR A 338 -12.55 -11.37 1.97
C THR A 338 -13.53 -11.03 0.84
N ILE A 339 -13.84 -11.99 -0.05
CA ILE A 339 -14.88 -11.85 -1.08
C ILE A 339 -16.21 -11.47 -0.43
N ASN A 340 -16.65 -12.25 0.56
CA ASN A 340 -17.96 -12.02 1.19
C ASN A 340 -18.06 -10.64 1.85
N ARG A 341 -16.97 -10.14 2.47
CA ARG A 341 -16.96 -8.78 3.02
C ARG A 341 -17.05 -7.69 1.94
N MET A 342 -16.41 -7.89 0.79
CA MET A 342 -16.53 -6.97 -0.34
C MET A 342 -17.95 -7.00 -0.93
N VAL A 343 -18.54 -8.19 -1.07
CA VAL A 343 -19.94 -8.38 -1.51
C VAL A 343 -20.91 -7.61 -0.61
N GLU A 344 -20.83 -7.74 0.72
CA GLU A 344 -21.71 -6.97 1.63
C GLU A 344 -21.57 -5.46 1.44
N SER A 345 -20.34 -4.99 1.21
CA SER A 345 -20.05 -3.56 1.04
C SER A 345 -20.65 -3.03 -0.27
N VAL A 346 -20.52 -3.80 -1.36
CA VAL A 346 -21.11 -3.45 -2.66
C VAL A 346 -22.64 -3.50 -2.59
N VAL A 347 -23.23 -4.50 -1.93
CA VAL A 347 -24.68 -4.57 -1.70
C VAL A 347 -25.18 -3.32 -0.97
N GLN A 348 -24.49 -2.91 0.09
CA GLN A 348 -24.85 -1.71 0.84
C GLN A 348 -24.83 -0.48 -0.07
N VAL A 349 -23.75 -0.26 -0.83
CA VAL A 349 -23.62 0.88 -1.75
C VAL A 349 -24.71 0.85 -2.83
N TYR A 350 -24.92 -0.30 -3.45
CA TYR A 350 -25.94 -0.48 -4.50
C TYR A 350 -27.32 -0.09 -4.00
N GLN A 351 -27.75 -0.62 -2.85
CA GLN A 351 -29.05 -0.28 -2.24
C GLN A 351 -29.17 1.22 -1.93
N HIS A 352 -28.07 1.87 -1.51
CA HIS A 352 -28.09 3.31 -1.26
C HIS A 352 -28.35 4.11 -2.54
N ILE A 353 -27.71 3.77 -3.65
CA ILE A 353 -27.83 4.52 -4.90
C ILE A 353 -29.10 4.20 -5.71
N THR A 354 -29.73 3.04 -5.49
CA THR A 354 -30.95 2.63 -6.23
C THR A 354 -32.24 2.82 -5.43
N GLU A 355 -32.25 2.44 -4.15
CA GLU A 355 -33.48 2.36 -3.36
C GLU A 355 -33.62 3.50 -2.37
N ARG A 356 -32.51 3.99 -1.79
CA ARG A 356 -32.56 4.89 -0.63
C ARG A 356 -32.35 6.36 -0.98
N PHE A 357 -31.39 6.67 -1.84
CA PHE A 357 -31.18 8.03 -2.30
C PHE A 357 -32.42 8.54 -3.03
N GLN A 358 -32.79 9.81 -2.79
CA GLN A 358 -34.01 10.48 -3.26
C GLN A 358 -35.33 9.95 -2.69
N ASN A 359 -35.40 8.68 -2.25
CA ASN A 359 -36.61 8.08 -1.67
C ASN A 359 -36.67 8.16 -0.14
N GLU A 360 -35.54 7.91 0.53
CA GLU A 360 -35.42 7.92 2.00
C GLU A 360 -34.72 9.19 2.52
N TYR A 361 -33.74 9.70 1.76
CA TYR A 361 -32.98 10.90 2.10
C TYR A 361 -32.47 11.64 0.87
N TYR A 362 -32.21 12.94 1.03
CA TYR A 362 -31.58 13.79 0.03
C TYR A 362 -30.51 14.66 0.74
N PRO A 363 -29.21 14.47 0.45
CA PRO A 363 -28.13 15.10 1.21
C PRO A 363 -27.76 16.49 0.72
N PHE A 364 -28.15 16.87 -0.50
CA PHE A 364 -27.66 18.06 -1.17
C PHE A 364 -28.55 19.28 -0.92
N SER A 365 -27.95 20.46 -0.93
CA SER A 365 -28.63 21.74 -0.71
C SER A 365 -29.46 22.19 -1.91
N VAL A 366 -29.07 21.79 -3.13
CA VAL A 366 -29.79 22.11 -4.36
C VAL A 366 -30.65 20.92 -4.75
N SER A 367 -31.94 21.15 -5.01
CA SER A 367 -32.87 20.12 -5.50
C SER A 367 -32.63 19.87 -6.99
N ASN A 368 -31.97 18.76 -7.30
CA ASN A 368 -31.68 18.31 -8.66
C ASN A 368 -32.39 16.98 -8.90
N GLU A 369 -32.98 16.83 -10.09
CA GLU A 369 -33.35 15.51 -10.59
C GLU A 369 -32.11 14.84 -11.17
N PHE A 370 -31.75 13.68 -10.59
CA PHE A 370 -30.65 12.84 -11.06
C PHE A 370 -31.23 11.71 -11.90
N SER A 371 -30.71 11.54 -13.13
CA SER A 371 -30.93 10.32 -13.91
C SER A 371 -30.17 9.15 -13.28
N LYS A 372 -30.70 7.93 -13.38
CA LYS A 372 -30.10 6.71 -12.80
C LYS A 372 -28.62 6.57 -13.22
N GLU A 373 -28.35 6.73 -14.51
CA GLU A 373 -27.01 6.69 -15.11
C GLU A 373 -26.00 7.70 -14.54
N ASN A 374 -26.45 8.80 -13.91
CA ASN A 374 -25.59 9.82 -13.31
C ASN A 374 -25.34 9.62 -11.81
N ILE A 375 -25.86 8.53 -11.24
CA ILE A 375 -25.66 8.18 -9.83
C ILE A 375 -24.63 7.05 -9.76
N PHE A 376 -23.50 7.35 -9.14
CA PHE A 376 -22.41 6.41 -8.92
C PHE A 376 -22.30 6.04 -7.45
N GLY A 377 -21.93 4.80 -7.20
CA GLY A 377 -21.56 4.32 -5.87
C GLY A 377 -20.14 3.77 -5.89
N ALA A 378 -19.37 3.98 -4.83
CA ALA A 378 -18.07 3.33 -4.71
C ALA A 378 -17.78 2.86 -3.29
N VAL A 379 -17.19 1.67 -3.20
CA VAL A 379 -16.55 1.18 -1.99
C VAL A 379 -15.08 1.59 -2.05
N ILE A 380 -14.65 2.44 -1.10
CA ILE A 380 -13.27 2.90 -0.96
C ILE A 380 -12.50 1.94 -0.06
N LEU A 381 -11.53 1.22 -0.62
CA LEU A 381 -10.70 0.25 0.08
C LEU A 381 -9.42 0.93 0.58
N PHE A 382 -9.19 0.95 1.90
CA PHE A 382 -7.95 1.50 2.46
C PHE A 382 -6.70 0.82 1.87
N GLU A 383 -6.74 -0.51 1.81
CA GLU A 383 -5.77 -1.34 1.09
C GLU A 383 -6.56 -2.40 0.29
N ASP A 384 -6.23 -2.58 -0.99
CA ASP A 384 -6.92 -3.53 -1.86
C ASP A 384 -6.36 -4.95 -1.70
N SER A 385 -7.26 -5.94 -1.79
CA SER A 385 -6.90 -7.36 -1.80
C SER A 385 -6.72 -7.91 -3.22
N TYR A 386 -6.99 -7.11 -4.26
CA TYR A 386 -6.83 -7.45 -5.68
C TYR A 386 -7.63 -8.67 -6.13
N ILE A 387 -8.75 -8.92 -5.45
CA ILE A 387 -9.76 -9.89 -5.86
C ILE A 387 -10.45 -9.36 -7.12
N ARG A 388 -10.68 -10.24 -8.09
CA ARG A 388 -11.34 -9.90 -9.36
C ARG A 388 -12.69 -9.24 -9.10
N ARG A 389 -12.88 -8.03 -9.66
CA ARG A 389 -14.12 -7.26 -9.46
C ARG A 389 -15.33 -7.97 -10.04
N GLU A 390 -15.19 -8.61 -11.19
CA GLU A 390 -16.23 -9.42 -11.82
C GLU A 390 -16.77 -10.51 -10.88
N LEU A 391 -15.88 -11.23 -10.16
CA LEU A 391 -16.30 -12.24 -9.19
C LEU A 391 -17.15 -11.65 -8.07
N ILE A 392 -16.78 -10.46 -7.59
CA ILE A 392 -17.52 -9.75 -6.54
C ILE A 392 -18.90 -9.33 -7.07
N MET A 393 -18.95 -8.73 -8.26
CA MET A 393 -20.21 -8.27 -8.86
C MET A 393 -21.17 -9.43 -9.15
N ASN A 394 -20.67 -10.56 -9.66
CA ASN A 394 -21.48 -11.77 -9.88
C ASN A 394 -22.12 -12.26 -8.57
N ARG A 395 -21.35 -12.32 -7.48
CA ARG A 395 -21.88 -12.73 -6.18
C ARG A 395 -22.84 -11.74 -5.56
N VAL A 396 -22.67 -10.44 -5.84
CA VAL A 396 -23.63 -9.41 -5.45
C VAL A 396 -24.95 -9.64 -6.20
N ALA A 397 -24.89 -9.89 -7.50
CA ALA A 397 -26.07 -10.18 -8.32
C ALA A 397 -26.81 -11.44 -7.83
N GLU A 398 -26.09 -12.52 -7.56
CA GLU A 398 -26.65 -13.75 -6.96
C GLU A 398 -27.35 -13.46 -5.62
N LYS A 399 -26.69 -12.70 -4.74
CA LYS A 399 -27.21 -12.37 -3.41
C LYS A 399 -28.45 -11.46 -3.44
N LEU A 400 -28.54 -10.61 -4.46
CA LEU A 400 -29.67 -9.69 -4.67
C LEU A 400 -30.74 -10.25 -5.62
N GLU A 401 -30.57 -11.49 -6.08
CA GLU A 401 -31.47 -12.14 -7.06
C GLU A 401 -31.64 -11.32 -8.36
N ILE A 402 -30.56 -10.64 -8.79
CA ILE A 402 -30.52 -9.85 -10.03
C ILE A 402 -30.20 -10.76 -11.21
N ASP A 403 -30.97 -10.65 -12.29
CA ASP A 403 -30.69 -11.33 -13.56
C ASP A 403 -29.38 -10.82 -14.17
N SER A 404 -28.43 -11.72 -14.41
CA SER A 404 -27.09 -11.42 -14.97
C SER A 404 -27.12 -10.87 -16.40
N GLU A 405 -28.24 -10.98 -17.11
CA GLU A 405 -28.42 -10.36 -18.43
C GLU A 405 -29.29 -9.09 -18.37
N GLY A 406 -29.83 -8.77 -17.19
CA GLY A 406 -30.76 -7.67 -16.98
C GLY A 406 -30.10 -6.30 -16.85
N GLU A 407 -30.91 -5.25 -17.01
CA GLU A 407 -30.48 -3.85 -16.90
C GLU A 407 -29.96 -3.50 -15.49
N ASP A 408 -30.46 -4.15 -14.45
CA ASP A 408 -29.98 -3.94 -13.08
C ASP A 408 -28.58 -4.52 -12.86
N TYR A 409 -28.22 -5.62 -13.52
CA TYR A 409 -26.86 -6.16 -13.49
C TYR A 409 -25.88 -5.24 -14.25
N LYS A 410 -26.28 -4.78 -15.43
CA LYS A 410 -25.49 -3.79 -16.18
C LYS A 410 -25.28 -2.53 -15.36
N TYR A 411 -26.33 -2.03 -14.70
CA TYR A 411 -26.22 -0.86 -13.82
C TYR A 411 -25.30 -1.13 -12.61
N LEU A 412 -25.41 -2.28 -11.96
CA LEU A 412 -24.49 -2.68 -10.88
C LEU A 412 -23.03 -2.59 -11.34
N CYS A 413 -22.69 -3.21 -12.48
CA CYS A 413 -21.33 -3.28 -12.99
C CYS A 413 -20.82 -1.92 -13.52
N SER A 414 -21.69 -1.14 -14.17
CA SER A 414 -21.33 0.16 -14.76
C SER A 414 -21.27 1.30 -13.74
N ASN A 415 -22.08 1.28 -12.67
CA ASN A 415 -22.23 2.42 -11.75
C ASN A 415 -21.76 2.15 -10.30
N VAL A 416 -21.50 0.90 -9.90
CA VAL A 416 -20.87 0.61 -8.60
C VAL A 416 -19.41 0.22 -8.78
N LYS A 417 -18.50 0.88 -8.06
CA LYS A 417 -17.05 0.70 -8.19
C LYS A 417 -16.38 0.26 -6.88
N LEU A 418 -15.26 -0.42 -7.02
CA LEU A 418 -14.35 -0.77 -5.92
C LEU A 418 -13.03 -0.04 -6.18
N ILE A 419 -12.79 1.03 -5.43
CA ILE A 419 -11.69 1.96 -5.67
C ILE A 419 -10.72 1.89 -4.49
N SER A 420 -9.43 1.71 -4.75
CA SER A 420 -8.44 1.81 -3.67
C SER A 420 -8.32 3.26 -3.21
N LEU A 421 -7.98 3.50 -1.94
CA LEU A 421 -7.76 4.85 -1.43
C LEU A 421 -6.66 5.56 -2.24
N TYR A 422 -5.61 4.84 -2.63
CA TYR A 422 -4.54 5.39 -3.46
C TYR A 422 -5.03 5.84 -4.84
N GLU A 423 -5.93 5.11 -5.47
CA GLU A 423 -6.51 5.51 -6.77
C GLU A 423 -7.37 6.77 -6.60
N LEU A 424 -8.23 6.84 -5.58
CA LEU A 424 -9.02 8.03 -5.28
C LEU A 424 -8.13 9.25 -5.00
N GLU A 425 -7.10 9.07 -4.18
CA GLU A 425 -6.08 10.10 -3.92
C GLU A 425 -5.42 10.55 -5.22
N THR A 426 -5.04 9.62 -6.09
CA THR A 426 -4.38 9.95 -7.36
C THR A 426 -5.29 10.80 -8.23
N MET A 427 -6.56 10.43 -8.38
CA MET A 427 -7.53 11.22 -9.14
C MET A 427 -7.65 12.64 -8.58
N ILE A 428 -7.81 12.79 -7.26
CA ILE A 428 -7.96 14.10 -6.61
C ILE A 428 -6.67 14.92 -6.70
N PHE A 429 -5.55 14.30 -6.35
CA PHE A 429 -4.26 14.99 -6.23
C PHE A 429 -3.71 15.43 -7.58
N GLN A 430 -4.03 14.70 -8.66
CA GLN A 430 -3.68 15.07 -10.03
C GLN A 430 -4.73 15.94 -10.71
N LYS A 431 -5.79 16.34 -9.99
CA LYS A 431 -6.90 17.18 -10.49
C LYS A 431 -7.61 16.54 -11.68
N GLU A 432 -7.73 15.22 -11.68
CA GLU A 432 -8.51 14.50 -12.65
C GLU A 432 -10.01 14.79 -12.45
N ASN A 433 -10.74 14.85 -13.56
CA ASN A 433 -12.20 14.96 -13.49
C ASN A 433 -12.80 13.59 -13.14
N VAL A 434 -13.00 13.34 -11.85
CA VAL A 434 -13.48 12.07 -11.31
C VAL A 434 -14.77 11.59 -12.00
N PHE A 435 -15.74 12.49 -12.22
CA PHE A 435 -17.00 12.10 -12.87
C PHE A 435 -16.79 11.71 -14.34
N GLN A 436 -15.90 12.40 -15.06
CA GLN A 436 -15.56 12.00 -16.44
C GLN A 436 -14.89 10.63 -16.49
N LEU A 437 -14.01 10.32 -15.53
CA LEU A 437 -13.39 9.00 -15.42
C LEU A 437 -14.43 7.91 -15.16
N LEU A 438 -15.39 8.17 -14.28
CA LEU A 438 -16.50 7.25 -13.98
C LEU A 438 -17.43 7.05 -15.18
N GLU A 439 -17.79 8.10 -15.90
CA GLU A 439 -18.58 8.02 -17.15
C GLU A 439 -17.85 7.22 -18.24
N ASN A 440 -16.57 7.53 -18.47
CA ASN A 440 -15.76 6.83 -19.47
C ASN A 440 -15.63 5.33 -19.16
N ASN A 441 -15.66 4.98 -17.87
CA ASN A 441 -15.68 3.60 -17.41
C ASN A 441 -17.07 2.97 -17.55
N SER A 442 -18.15 3.68 -17.19
CA SER A 442 -19.52 3.14 -17.22
C SER A 442 -20.01 2.84 -18.64
N CYS A 443 -19.63 3.66 -19.62
CA CYS A 443 -20.02 3.48 -21.02
C CYS A 443 -19.34 2.30 -21.75
N SER A 444 -18.47 1.54 -21.08
CA SER A 444 -17.53 0.59 -21.70
C SER A 444 -17.47 -0.69 -20.85
N GLU A 445 -18.17 -1.75 -21.31
CA GLU A 445 -18.30 -3.02 -20.55
C GLU A 445 -16.95 -3.65 -20.22
N GLU A 446 -15.98 -3.53 -21.14
CA GLU A 446 -14.63 -4.03 -20.97
C GLU A 446 -13.85 -3.37 -19.83
N LYS A 447 -14.30 -2.19 -19.35
CA LYS A 447 -13.67 -1.42 -18.28
C LYS A 447 -14.37 -1.54 -16.93
N TRP A 448 -15.58 -2.12 -16.87
CA TRP A 448 -16.38 -2.14 -15.65
C TRP A 448 -15.66 -2.73 -14.43
N PHE A 449 -14.69 -3.62 -14.68
CA PHE A 449 -13.94 -4.35 -13.67
C PHE A 449 -12.50 -3.86 -13.49
N ASP A 450 -12.15 -2.71 -14.07
CA ASP A 450 -10.82 -2.12 -13.96
C ASP A 450 -10.49 -1.76 -12.51
N PHE A 451 -9.21 -1.93 -12.14
CA PHE A 451 -8.67 -1.48 -10.85
C PHE A 451 -8.22 -0.02 -10.88
N THR A 452 -7.99 0.53 -12.07
CA THR A 452 -7.52 1.89 -12.32
C THR A 452 -8.42 2.56 -13.35
N PHE A 453 -8.73 3.83 -13.12
CA PHE A 453 -9.50 4.64 -14.05
C PHE A 453 -8.60 5.61 -14.81
N ILE A 454 -7.44 5.92 -14.24
CA ILE A 454 -6.46 6.82 -14.83
C ILE A 454 -5.67 6.07 -15.91
N ASP A 455 -5.57 6.69 -17.08
CA ASP A 455 -4.70 6.22 -18.16
C ASP A 455 -3.27 6.77 -17.95
N TYR A 456 -2.47 6.05 -17.17
CA TYR A 456 -1.08 6.42 -16.89
C TYR A 456 -0.18 6.51 -18.15
N SER A 457 -0.65 6.11 -19.33
CA SER A 457 0.07 6.30 -20.60
C SER A 457 -0.12 7.69 -21.20
N LYS A 458 -1.24 8.35 -20.88
CA LYS A 458 -1.58 9.70 -21.35
C LYS A 458 -1.23 10.70 -20.25
N THR A 459 0.01 11.18 -20.26
CA THR A 459 0.48 12.17 -19.29
C THR A 459 -0.05 13.55 -19.66
N GLU A 460 -1.29 13.87 -19.31
CA GLU A 460 -1.76 15.26 -19.26
C GLU A 460 -1.34 15.85 -17.91
N ASN A 461 -0.30 16.68 -17.92
CA ASN A 461 0.29 17.19 -16.69
C ASN A 461 -0.52 18.41 -16.20
N ALA A 462 -1.72 18.18 -15.64
CA ALA A 462 -2.54 19.21 -14.99
C ALA A 462 -1.91 19.77 -13.70
N GLY A 463 -0.73 19.24 -13.32
CA GLY A 463 -0.06 19.51 -12.07
C GLY A 463 -0.69 18.73 -10.92
N VAL A 464 -0.25 19.03 -9.69
CA VAL A 464 -0.84 18.47 -8.48
C VAL A 464 -1.52 19.55 -7.65
N ILE A 465 -2.39 19.15 -6.71
CA ILE A 465 -2.97 20.08 -5.73
C ILE A 465 -1.89 20.73 -4.84
N GLU A 466 -2.24 21.85 -4.21
CA GLU A 466 -1.29 22.66 -3.45
C GLU A 466 -0.72 21.90 -2.25
N GLU A 467 -1.54 21.10 -1.57
CA GLU A 467 -1.18 20.33 -0.38
C GLU A 467 -0.06 19.32 -0.66
N ILE A 468 -0.10 18.66 -1.82
CA ILE A 468 0.96 17.76 -2.27
C ILE A 468 2.22 18.55 -2.64
N SER A 469 2.07 19.71 -3.28
CA SER A 469 3.20 20.60 -3.57
C SER A 469 3.90 21.08 -2.29
N ARG A 470 3.12 21.45 -1.25
CA ARG A 470 3.61 21.81 0.09
C ARG A 470 4.28 20.62 0.78
N THR A 471 3.72 19.42 0.65
CA THR A 471 4.34 18.20 1.18
C THR A 471 5.72 17.97 0.57
N SER A 472 5.83 18.11 -0.76
CA SER A 472 7.12 18.02 -1.46
C SER A 472 8.10 19.13 -1.05
N ALA A 473 7.61 20.34 -0.78
CA ALA A 473 8.44 21.43 -0.28
C ALA A 473 8.99 21.14 1.13
N SER A 474 8.13 20.70 2.06
CA SER A 474 8.53 20.30 3.41
C SER A 474 9.55 19.15 3.39
N MET A 475 9.40 18.19 2.46
CA MET A 475 10.37 17.13 2.28
C MET A 475 11.73 17.66 1.80
N ARG A 476 11.77 18.66 0.92
CA ARG A 476 13.02 19.33 0.54
C ARG A 476 13.67 20.03 1.73
N GLU A 477 12.91 20.70 2.57
CA GLU A 477 13.42 21.34 3.80
C GLU A 477 14.08 20.31 4.73
N VAL A 478 13.48 19.12 4.90
CA VAL A 478 14.09 18.02 5.68
C VAL A 478 15.47 17.64 5.15
N LEU A 479 15.68 17.64 3.82
CA LEU A 479 17.00 17.34 3.24
C LEU A 479 17.99 18.49 3.42
N VAL A 480 17.53 19.74 3.36
CA VAL A 480 18.36 20.92 3.63
C VAL A 480 18.85 20.88 5.07
N ASP A 481 17.94 20.73 6.04
CA ASP A 481 18.27 20.63 7.47
C ASP A 481 19.23 19.45 7.74
N PHE A 482 19.03 18.34 7.04
CA PHE A 482 19.93 17.19 7.14
C PHE A 482 21.33 17.50 6.59
N ALA A 483 21.41 18.14 5.41
CA ALA A 483 22.68 18.53 4.80
C ALA A 483 23.44 19.56 5.65
N GLU A 484 22.74 20.55 6.21
CA GLU A 484 23.32 21.52 7.15
C GLU A 484 23.92 20.81 8.37
N GLY A 485 23.18 19.86 8.97
CA GLY A 485 23.69 19.05 10.06
C GLY A 485 24.92 18.20 9.70
N LEU A 486 25.08 17.78 8.44
CA LEU A 486 26.29 17.11 7.96
C LEU A 486 27.47 18.08 7.81
N VAL A 487 27.22 19.33 7.38
CA VAL A 487 28.25 20.38 7.29
C VAL A 487 28.74 20.77 8.67
N GLU A 488 27.85 20.91 9.65
CA GLU A 488 28.20 21.22 11.04
C GLU A 488 29.11 20.17 11.69
N GLU A 489 28.90 18.89 11.36
CA GLU A 489 29.76 17.78 11.81
C GLU A 489 31.01 17.60 10.93
N GLY A 490 31.21 18.44 9.92
CA GLY A 490 32.36 18.37 9.00
C GLY A 490 32.38 17.14 8.09
N LEU A 491 31.22 16.52 7.86
CA LEU A 491 31.09 15.30 7.06
C LEU A 491 31.00 15.59 5.56
N ILE A 492 30.52 16.79 5.20
CA ILE A 492 30.48 17.31 3.82
C ILE A 492 30.86 18.79 3.81
N THR A 493 31.27 19.30 2.65
CA THR A 493 31.51 20.73 2.43
C THR A 493 30.23 21.45 2.03
N LYS A 494 30.13 22.74 2.37
CA LYS A 494 28.99 23.60 2.03
C LYS A 494 28.78 23.77 0.53
#